data_AF-A0A956CUA8-F1
#
_entry.id   AF-A0A956CUA8-F1
#
_cell.length_a   1.000
_cell.length_b   1.000
_cell.length_c   1.000
_cell.angle_alpha   90.00
_cell.angle_beta   90.00
_cell.angle_gamma   90.00
#
_symmetry.space_group_name_H-M   'P 1'
#
loop_
_entity.id
_entity.type
_entity.pdbx_description
1 polymer ?
#
loop_
_entity_poly.entity_id
_entity_poly.type
_entity_poly.pdbx_seq_one_letter_code
_entity_poly.pdbx_strand_id
1 'polypeptide(L)'
;MEVCDVAGVDEDCDPTTYGFRDADMDGEPDARCCNGDHCGSDCDDMRPGVNPTVPEVCGNGLDDNCDGVMDEGLLVDGFVDGDGDGWGDDAAPMMACAGAPSFATRGGDCNDDDPDVSPGATETCDGVDNNCGGGVDEGLPTMVCYEDRDGDGYGVTSATSMRCGCGSGWATLPGDCADWNPDAHPGQTYRSDCYCAAPPPATCSVVCGPGTSADWDCNGTEQRRWLGDLGFCPACIGSGPEGRVWESGSVPSCGEVAWQLLCHADCSSERRRVPQECR
;
A
#
# COMPACT_ATOMS: atom_id res chain seq x y z
N MET A 1 -70.09 17.71 -17.34
CA MET A 1 -68.63 17.74 -17.16
C MET A 1 -68.28 16.28 -17.04
N GLU A 2 -67.81 15.74 -18.15
CA GLU A 2 -67.51 14.33 -18.31
C GLU A 2 -66.33 13.94 -17.44
N VAL A 3 -66.41 12.76 -16.86
CA VAL A 3 -65.35 12.16 -16.07
C VAL A 3 -65.34 10.69 -16.47
N CYS A 4 -64.20 10.20 -16.93
CA CYS A 4 -64.02 8.76 -17.12
C CYS A 4 -64.37 8.01 -15.83
N ASP A 5 -65.12 6.92 -15.95
CA ASP A 5 -65.57 6.17 -14.79
C ASP A 5 -64.40 5.41 -14.14
N VAL A 6 -64.71 4.66 -13.07
CA VAL A 6 -63.72 3.82 -12.39
C VAL A 6 -63.21 2.65 -13.25
N ALA A 7 -63.86 2.36 -14.38
CA ALA A 7 -63.42 1.37 -15.35
C ALA A 7 -62.55 1.97 -16.47
N GLY A 8 -62.30 3.29 -16.46
CA GLY A 8 -61.53 3.99 -17.49
C GLY A 8 -62.30 4.14 -18.81
N VAL A 9 -63.61 3.94 -18.79
CA VAL A 9 -64.45 4.00 -19.99
C VAL A 9 -65.17 5.34 -20.01
N ASP A 10 -65.15 5.98 -21.17
CA ASP A 10 -65.99 7.14 -21.44
C ASP A 10 -67.46 6.71 -21.54
N GLU A 11 -68.30 7.21 -20.64
CA GLU A 11 -69.67 6.71 -20.43
C GLU A 11 -70.75 7.46 -21.25
N ASP A 12 -70.40 8.51 -21.98
CA ASP A 12 -71.42 9.35 -22.65
C ASP A 12 -71.81 8.86 -24.06
N CYS A 13 -71.07 7.88 -24.62
CA CYS A 13 -71.26 7.35 -25.97
C CYS A 13 -71.25 8.42 -27.08
N ASP A 14 -70.71 9.61 -26.81
CA ASP A 14 -70.53 10.70 -27.77
C ASP A 14 -69.07 10.71 -28.24
N PRO A 15 -68.79 10.36 -29.51
CA PRO A 15 -67.42 10.29 -30.03
C PRO A 15 -66.76 11.66 -30.21
N THR A 16 -67.44 12.76 -29.87
CA THR A 16 -66.94 14.13 -30.04
C THR A 16 -66.54 14.79 -28.73
N THR A 17 -66.86 14.18 -27.60
CA THR A 17 -66.48 14.59 -26.25
C THR A 17 -65.40 13.65 -25.72
N TYR A 18 -64.39 14.23 -25.08
CA TYR A 18 -63.33 13.49 -24.42
C TYR A 18 -63.60 13.59 -22.93
N GLY A 19 -63.85 12.46 -22.27
CA GLY A 19 -63.76 12.39 -20.82
C GLY A 19 -62.39 12.91 -20.38
N PHE A 20 -62.35 14.05 -19.69
CA PHE A 20 -61.09 14.61 -19.20
C PHE A 20 -60.91 14.14 -17.76
N ARG A 21 -60.25 13.00 -17.60
CA ARG A 21 -59.71 12.58 -16.31
C ARG A 21 -58.21 12.88 -16.33
N ASP A 22 -57.86 13.83 -15.49
CA ASP A 22 -56.52 14.36 -15.24
C ASP A 22 -56.45 14.50 -13.72
N ALA A 23 -56.06 13.42 -13.04
CA ALA A 23 -56.16 13.33 -11.59
C ALA A 23 -55.00 14.01 -10.87
N ASP A 24 -53.88 14.22 -11.56
CA ASP A 24 -52.71 14.88 -11.02
C ASP A 24 -52.55 16.35 -11.47
N MET A 25 -53.39 16.79 -12.40
CA MET A 25 -53.56 18.16 -12.88
C MET A 25 -52.39 18.69 -13.70
N ASP A 26 -51.73 17.84 -14.49
CA ASP A 26 -50.64 18.24 -15.38
C ASP A 26 -51.12 18.69 -16.78
N GLY A 27 -52.40 18.48 -17.07
CA GLY A 27 -53.05 18.89 -18.32
C GLY A 27 -53.08 17.82 -19.40
N GLU A 28 -52.56 16.61 -19.14
CA GLU A 28 -52.62 15.46 -20.02
C GLU A 28 -53.71 14.47 -19.53
N PRO A 29 -54.58 13.92 -20.42
CA PRO A 29 -55.59 12.97 -19.99
C PRO A 29 -55.03 11.55 -19.75
N ASP A 30 -55.53 10.86 -18.71
CA ASP A 30 -55.19 9.46 -18.37
C ASP A 30 -55.24 8.55 -19.61
N ALA A 31 -54.14 7.85 -19.93
CA ALA A 31 -54.05 6.95 -21.08
C ALA A 31 -55.01 5.76 -21.00
N ARG A 32 -55.54 5.43 -19.82
CA ARG A 32 -56.60 4.42 -19.67
C ARG A 32 -57.98 4.96 -20.01
N CYS A 33 -58.15 6.29 -20.04
CA CYS A 33 -59.39 6.94 -20.43
C CYS A 33 -59.50 6.94 -21.96
N CYS A 34 -60.38 6.07 -22.48
CA CYS A 34 -60.54 5.87 -23.93
C CYS A 34 -62.00 6.05 -24.37
N ASN A 35 -62.18 6.69 -25.53
CA ASN A 35 -63.42 6.73 -26.30
C ASN A 35 -63.18 6.04 -27.67
N GLY A 36 -63.50 4.75 -27.75
CA GLY A 36 -63.15 3.92 -28.91
C GLY A 36 -61.63 3.73 -29.04
N ASP A 37 -61.08 4.10 -30.20
CA ASP A 37 -59.63 4.02 -30.48
C ASP A 37 -58.86 5.28 -30.07
N HIS A 38 -59.55 6.30 -29.53
CA HIS A 38 -58.94 7.54 -29.06
C HIS A 38 -58.81 7.51 -27.53
N CYS A 39 -57.58 7.46 -27.04
CA CYS A 39 -57.25 7.47 -25.62
C CYS A 39 -56.48 8.73 -25.23
N GLY A 40 -56.41 9.02 -23.94
CA GLY A 40 -55.41 9.90 -23.36
C GLY A 40 -53.98 9.41 -23.62
N SER A 41 -53.01 10.24 -23.26
CA SER A 41 -51.58 9.95 -23.50
C SER A 41 -50.73 9.95 -22.23
N ASP A 42 -51.32 10.29 -21.09
CA ASP A 42 -50.66 10.24 -19.80
C ASP A 42 -50.57 8.80 -19.26
N CYS A 43 -49.35 8.26 -19.20
CA CYS A 43 -49.08 6.91 -18.74
C CYS A 43 -49.10 6.75 -17.21
N ASP A 44 -49.06 7.83 -16.41
CA ASP A 44 -49.17 7.81 -14.95
C ASP A 44 -49.94 9.05 -14.42
N ASP A 45 -51.27 9.01 -14.58
CA ASP A 45 -52.30 9.98 -14.09
C ASP A 45 -52.36 10.19 -12.57
N MET A 46 -51.28 9.88 -11.85
CA MET A 46 -51.10 10.16 -10.43
C MET A 46 -49.79 10.93 -10.18
N ARG A 47 -49.02 11.23 -11.23
CA ARG A 47 -47.69 11.85 -11.17
C ARG A 47 -47.56 12.94 -12.26
N PRO A 48 -47.64 14.23 -11.87
CA PRO A 48 -47.59 15.35 -12.83
C PRO A 48 -46.28 15.50 -13.61
N GLY A 49 -45.28 14.68 -13.30
CA GLY A 49 -43.97 14.66 -13.94
C GLY A 49 -43.80 13.50 -14.91
N VAL A 50 -44.85 12.74 -15.20
CA VAL A 50 -44.83 11.57 -16.08
C VAL A 50 -45.92 11.74 -17.13
N ASN A 51 -45.60 12.39 -18.24
CA ASN A 51 -46.54 12.63 -19.33
C ASN A 51 -45.80 12.97 -20.65
N PRO A 52 -46.48 12.90 -21.83
CA PRO A 52 -45.85 13.08 -23.15
C PRO A 52 -45.09 14.37 -23.41
N THR A 53 -45.26 15.39 -22.58
CA THR A 53 -44.63 16.70 -22.75
C THR A 53 -43.43 16.90 -21.84
N VAL A 54 -43.20 16.01 -20.88
CA VAL A 54 -42.10 16.06 -19.94
C VAL A 54 -40.85 15.41 -20.56
N PRO A 55 -39.66 16.01 -20.41
CA PRO A 55 -38.41 15.34 -20.78
C PRO A 55 -38.05 14.24 -19.78
N GLU A 56 -37.40 13.17 -20.26
CA GLU A 56 -36.86 12.10 -19.42
C GLU A 56 -35.98 12.60 -18.27
N VAL A 57 -36.06 11.88 -17.14
CA VAL A 57 -35.20 12.09 -15.97
C VAL A 57 -34.43 10.81 -15.66
N CYS A 58 -33.19 10.78 -16.13
CA CYS A 58 -32.31 9.62 -16.02
C CYS A 58 -32.22 9.03 -14.60
N GLY A 59 -32.50 7.74 -14.47
CA GLY A 59 -32.22 6.95 -13.26
C GLY A 59 -33.29 7.04 -12.18
N ASN A 60 -34.47 7.60 -12.48
CA ASN A 60 -35.65 7.51 -11.63
C ASN A 60 -36.44 6.19 -11.85
N GLY A 61 -36.13 5.44 -12.92
CA GLY A 61 -36.76 4.18 -13.29
C GLY A 61 -38.17 4.33 -13.84
N LEU A 62 -38.51 5.50 -14.39
CA LEU A 62 -39.78 5.83 -15.02
C LEU A 62 -39.57 6.09 -16.52
N ASP A 63 -40.66 6.01 -17.27
CA ASP A 63 -40.78 6.52 -18.63
C ASP A 63 -41.51 7.86 -18.47
N ASP A 64 -40.77 8.95 -18.29
CA ASP A 64 -41.34 10.25 -17.90
C ASP A 64 -42.08 10.92 -19.07
N ASN A 65 -41.76 10.54 -20.31
CA ASN A 65 -42.36 11.08 -21.52
C ASN A 65 -43.37 10.16 -22.21
N CYS A 66 -43.68 9.02 -21.59
CA CYS A 66 -44.66 8.05 -22.06
C CYS A 66 -44.43 7.54 -23.50
N ASP A 67 -43.19 7.47 -23.98
CA ASP A 67 -42.86 6.95 -25.32
C ASP A 67 -42.64 5.43 -25.37
N GLY A 68 -42.65 4.79 -24.19
CA GLY A 68 -42.48 3.35 -24.01
C GLY A 68 -41.03 2.91 -23.78
N VAL A 69 -40.09 3.84 -23.67
CA VAL A 69 -38.70 3.62 -23.31
C VAL A 69 -38.39 4.39 -22.02
N MET A 70 -37.47 3.87 -21.20
CA MET A 70 -37.04 4.55 -19.98
C MET A 70 -35.67 5.16 -20.23
N ASP A 71 -35.46 6.39 -19.75
CA ASP A 71 -34.18 7.09 -19.73
C ASP A 71 -33.52 7.25 -21.12
N GLU A 72 -34.28 7.25 -22.21
CA GLU A 72 -33.74 7.27 -23.56
C GLU A 72 -33.04 8.58 -23.90
N GLY A 73 -31.92 8.48 -24.61
CA GLY A 73 -31.10 9.64 -24.97
C GLY A 73 -30.35 10.31 -23.81
N LEU A 74 -30.49 9.81 -22.57
CA LEU A 74 -29.79 10.32 -21.39
C LEU A 74 -28.65 9.43 -20.90
N LEU A 75 -28.66 8.15 -21.27
CA LEU A 75 -27.57 7.24 -20.96
C LEU A 75 -26.31 7.64 -21.73
N VAL A 76 -25.18 7.68 -21.02
CA VAL A 76 -23.86 7.95 -21.58
C VAL A 76 -22.98 6.71 -21.49
N ASP A 77 -22.12 6.52 -22.49
CA ASP A 77 -21.09 5.49 -22.46
C ASP A 77 -20.03 5.83 -21.41
N GLY A 78 -19.57 4.81 -20.69
CA GLY A 78 -18.48 4.90 -19.74
C GLY A 78 -18.09 3.52 -19.21
N PHE A 79 -17.60 3.49 -17.98
CA PHE A 79 -16.97 2.33 -17.37
C PHE A 79 -17.45 2.17 -15.93
N VAL A 80 -17.38 0.94 -15.43
CA VAL A 80 -17.52 0.68 -13.99
C VAL A 80 -16.38 1.40 -13.26
N ASP A 81 -16.72 2.09 -12.17
CA ASP A 81 -15.80 2.80 -11.27
C ASP A 81 -15.97 2.17 -9.87
N GLY A 82 -15.20 1.12 -9.61
CA GLY A 82 -15.38 0.25 -8.44
C GLY A 82 -15.03 0.92 -7.12
N ASP A 83 -14.02 1.79 -7.14
CA ASP A 83 -13.48 2.44 -5.94
C ASP A 83 -13.91 3.90 -5.76
N GLY A 84 -14.50 4.52 -6.79
CA GLY A 84 -15.13 5.83 -6.73
C GLY A 84 -14.15 6.99 -6.92
N ASP A 85 -13.03 6.80 -7.62
CA ASP A 85 -12.05 7.87 -7.86
C ASP A 85 -12.31 8.70 -9.13
N GLY A 86 -13.26 8.26 -9.96
CA GLY A 86 -13.70 8.93 -11.17
C GLY A 86 -12.99 8.51 -12.47
N TRP A 87 -12.14 7.48 -12.39
CA TRP A 87 -11.70 6.66 -13.51
C TRP A 87 -12.41 5.31 -13.43
N GLY A 88 -12.37 4.53 -14.51
CA GLY A 88 -13.01 3.23 -14.50
C GLY A 88 -12.29 2.20 -15.36
N ASP A 89 -12.64 0.95 -15.12
CA ASP A 89 -12.05 -0.21 -15.77
C ASP A 89 -12.41 -0.29 -17.27
N ASP A 90 -11.42 -0.13 -18.14
CA ASP A 90 -11.55 -0.26 -19.60
C ASP A 90 -12.09 -1.64 -20.02
N ALA A 91 -11.94 -2.68 -19.19
CA ALA A 91 -12.47 -4.02 -19.43
C ALA A 91 -13.94 -4.18 -19.04
N ALA A 92 -14.53 -3.20 -18.34
CA ALA A 92 -15.90 -3.20 -17.86
C ALA A 92 -16.71 -1.98 -18.39
N PRO A 93 -16.91 -1.86 -19.72
CA PRO A 93 -17.72 -0.79 -20.28
C PRO A 93 -19.20 -0.95 -19.88
N MET A 94 -19.86 0.16 -19.59
CA MET A 94 -21.29 0.21 -19.28
C MET A 94 -21.94 1.51 -19.77
N MET A 95 -23.27 1.51 -19.85
CA MET A 95 -24.07 2.71 -20.08
C MET A 95 -24.85 3.04 -18.81
N ALA A 96 -24.78 4.28 -18.38
CA ALA A 96 -25.55 4.78 -17.24
C ALA A 96 -25.80 6.28 -17.36
N CYS A 97 -26.62 6.79 -16.45
CA CYS A 97 -26.79 8.22 -16.26
C CYS A 97 -25.48 8.87 -15.87
N ALA A 98 -25.24 10.09 -16.38
CA ALA A 98 -24.08 10.87 -15.96
C ALA A 98 -24.12 11.09 -14.43
N GLY A 99 -23.06 10.68 -13.72
CA GLY A 99 -22.98 10.77 -12.26
C GLY A 99 -23.70 9.63 -11.51
N ALA A 100 -24.08 8.55 -12.19
CA ALA A 100 -24.49 7.32 -11.51
C ALA A 100 -23.38 6.85 -10.54
N PRO A 101 -23.75 6.23 -9.41
CA PRO A 101 -22.76 5.64 -8.51
C PRO A 101 -22.00 4.52 -9.23
N SER A 102 -20.71 4.39 -8.91
CA SER A 102 -19.81 3.40 -9.51
C SER A 102 -19.73 3.48 -11.05
N PHE A 103 -19.76 4.70 -11.58
CA PHE A 103 -19.67 4.96 -13.01
C PHE A 103 -18.74 6.14 -13.30
N ALA A 104 -17.75 5.90 -14.14
CA ALA A 104 -16.86 6.92 -14.67
C ALA A 104 -17.03 7.07 -16.19
N THR A 105 -17.01 8.32 -16.66
CA THR A 105 -16.99 8.61 -18.12
C THR A 105 -15.58 8.54 -18.70
N ARG A 106 -14.58 8.35 -17.85
CA ARG A 106 -13.17 8.25 -18.22
C ARG A 106 -12.71 6.85 -17.90
N GLY A 107 -12.04 6.22 -18.85
CA GLY A 107 -11.40 4.92 -18.67
C GLY A 107 -9.90 5.05 -18.46
N GLY A 108 -9.24 3.92 -18.23
CA GLY A 108 -7.80 3.81 -18.05
C GLY A 108 -7.37 3.57 -16.61
N ASP A 109 -8.31 3.24 -15.72
CA ASP A 109 -7.97 2.74 -14.40
C ASP A 109 -7.29 1.37 -14.50
N CYS A 110 -6.13 1.25 -13.88
CA CYS A 110 -5.35 0.03 -13.84
C CYS A 110 -5.62 -0.82 -12.59
N ASN A 111 -6.33 -0.29 -11.59
CA ASN A 111 -6.74 -0.97 -10.38
C ASN A 111 -8.05 -0.40 -9.78
N ASP A 112 -9.19 -0.78 -10.37
CA ASP A 112 -10.57 -0.38 -10.03
C ASP A 112 -11.07 -0.82 -8.62
N ASP A 113 -10.16 -1.28 -7.76
CA ASP A 113 -10.40 -1.66 -6.36
C ASP A 113 -9.66 -0.71 -5.37
N ASP A 114 -8.85 0.24 -5.85
CA ASP A 114 -7.99 1.11 -5.04
C ASP A 114 -8.02 2.59 -5.51
N PRO A 115 -8.73 3.48 -4.79
CA PRO A 115 -8.97 4.85 -5.24
C PRO A 115 -7.73 5.76 -5.21
N ASP A 116 -6.59 5.24 -4.74
CA ASP A 116 -5.30 5.92 -4.80
C ASP A 116 -4.49 5.53 -6.06
N VAL A 117 -5.02 4.64 -6.92
CA VAL A 117 -4.35 4.12 -8.12
C VAL A 117 -5.16 4.46 -9.38
N SER A 118 -4.81 5.55 -10.06
CA SER A 118 -5.49 5.94 -11.29
C SER A 118 -4.75 6.96 -12.14
N PRO A 119 -5.18 7.18 -13.41
CA PRO A 119 -4.55 8.14 -14.29
C PRO A 119 -4.41 9.55 -13.69
N GLY A 120 -3.16 9.95 -13.47
CA GLY A 120 -2.81 11.26 -12.93
C GLY A 120 -2.74 11.33 -11.40
N ALA A 121 -2.86 10.20 -10.70
CA ALA A 121 -2.41 10.09 -9.31
C ALA A 121 -0.90 10.41 -9.20
N THR A 122 -0.44 10.69 -7.99
CA THR A 122 0.98 11.00 -7.75
C THR A 122 1.69 9.72 -7.34
N GLU A 123 2.77 9.39 -8.05
CA GLU A 123 3.64 8.26 -7.67
C GLU A 123 4.14 8.39 -6.23
N THR A 124 4.07 7.28 -5.52
CA THR A 124 4.71 7.08 -4.23
C THR A 124 5.70 5.94 -4.33
N CYS A 125 6.71 5.89 -3.46
CA CYS A 125 7.70 4.83 -3.50
C CYS A 125 7.21 3.61 -2.70
N ASP A 126 6.19 2.94 -3.21
CA ASP A 126 5.49 1.83 -2.57
C ASP A 126 5.55 0.53 -3.40
N GLY A 127 6.12 0.58 -4.61
CA GLY A 127 6.21 -0.55 -5.53
C GLY A 127 4.94 -0.77 -6.35
N VAL A 128 4.03 0.20 -6.40
CA VAL A 128 2.81 0.21 -7.22
C VAL A 128 2.98 1.27 -8.33
N ASP A 129 2.31 1.04 -9.47
CA ASP A 129 2.10 2.07 -10.50
C ASP A 129 0.89 2.89 -10.07
N ASN A 130 1.06 3.91 -9.23
CA ASN A 130 -0.08 4.66 -8.69
C ASN A 130 -0.79 5.46 -9.79
N ASN A 131 -0.06 5.95 -10.80
CA ASN A 131 -0.62 6.84 -11.81
C ASN A 131 -1.10 6.14 -13.09
N CYS A 132 -1.04 4.81 -13.14
CA CYS A 132 -1.33 3.99 -14.32
C CYS A 132 -0.50 4.40 -15.56
N GLY A 133 0.74 4.82 -15.32
CA GLY A 133 1.68 5.31 -16.33
C GLY A 133 2.41 4.20 -17.08
N GLY A 134 2.28 2.95 -16.61
CA GLY A 134 2.97 1.77 -17.11
C GLY A 134 4.37 1.58 -16.53
N GLY A 135 4.76 2.40 -15.55
CA GLY A 135 5.98 2.26 -14.75
C GLY A 135 5.62 1.97 -13.30
N VAL A 136 6.54 1.42 -12.53
CA VAL A 136 6.38 1.34 -11.07
C VAL A 136 7.36 2.35 -10.47
N ASP A 137 6.87 3.18 -9.54
CA ASP A 137 7.63 4.21 -8.85
C ASP A 137 8.38 5.17 -9.79
N GLU A 138 7.85 5.46 -10.99
CA GLU A 138 8.55 6.29 -11.97
C GLU A 138 8.57 7.78 -11.64
N GLY A 139 9.53 8.51 -12.22
CA GLY A 139 9.64 9.96 -12.03
C GLY A 139 10.07 10.39 -10.61
N LEU A 140 10.18 9.45 -9.67
CA LEU A 140 10.65 9.69 -8.31
C LEU A 140 12.18 9.87 -8.26
N PRO A 141 12.69 10.67 -7.30
CA PRO A 141 14.12 10.76 -7.06
C PRO A 141 14.66 9.40 -6.63
N THR A 142 15.71 8.93 -7.29
CA THR A 142 16.37 7.65 -6.97
C THR A 142 17.66 7.88 -6.18
N MET A 143 18.00 6.89 -5.35
CA MET A 143 19.25 6.82 -4.62
C MET A 143 19.90 5.45 -4.79
N VAL A 144 21.21 5.39 -4.53
CA VAL A 144 21.94 4.12 -4.50
C VAL A 144 21.67 3.45 -3.17
N CYS A 145 21.20 2.22 -3.24
CA CYS A 145 20.96 1.34 -2.11
C CYS A 145 21.95 0.16 -2.19
N TYR A 146 22.41 -0.27 -1.03
CA TYR A 146 23.34 -1.39 -0.85
C TYR A 146 22.58 -2.58 -0.28
N GLU A 147 22.81 -3.79 -0.79
CA GLU A 147 22.19 -5.00 -0.21
C GLU A 147 22.59 -5.11 1.27
N ASP A 148 21.59 -5.28 2.14
CA ASP A 148 21.72 -5.34 3.60
C ASP A 148 20.87 -6.51 4.09
N ARG A 149 21.45 -7.70 4.06
CA ARG A 149 20.76 -8.96 4.30
C ARG A 149 20.61 -9.28 5.79
N ASP A 150 21.44 -8.72 6.64
CA ASP A 150 21.36 -8.91 8.09
C ASP A 150 20.59 -7.79 8.83
N GLY A 151 20.35 -6.66 8.17
CA GLY A 151 19.47 -5.59 8.62
C GLY A 151 20.12 -4.66 9.65
N ASP A 152 21.45 -4.51 9.64
CA ASP A 152 22.16 -3.59 10.54
C ASP A 152 22.17 -2.13 10.06
N GLY A 153 21.71 -1.88 8.83
CA GLY A 153 21.63 -0.56 8.22
C GLY A 153 22.86 -0.14 7.42
N TYR A 154 23.85 -1.02 7.27
CA TYR A 154 24.98 -0.91 6.35
C TYR A 154 24.93 -2.05 5.33
N GLY A 155 25.22 -1.75 4.08
CA GLY A 155 25.19 -2.76 3.01
C GLY A 155 26.50 -2.90 2.27
N VAL A 156 26.63 -4.03 1.57
CA VAL A 156 27.83 -4.35 0.80
C VAL A 156 27.96 -3.50 -0.47
N THR A 157 29.14 -2.92 -0.67
CA THR A 157 29.44 -2.11 -1.87
C THR A 157 29.48 -2.91 -3.17
N SER A 158 29.58 -4.24 -3.09
CA SER A 158 29.58 -5.14 -4.26
C SER A 158 28.19 -5.41 -4.84
N ALA A 159 27.11 -5.11 -4.10
CA ALA A 159 25.74 -5.30 -4.55
C ALA A 159 24.96 -3.99 -4.35
N THR A 160 24.71 -3.28 -5.45
CA THR A 160 24.03 -1.98 -5.43
C THR A 160 22.86 -1.95 -6.40
N SER A 161 21.86 -1.14 -6.07
CA SER A 161 20.69 -0.90 -6.91
C SER A 161 20.26 0.56 -6.81
N MET A 162 19.79 1.15 -7.91
CA MET A 162 19.13 2.46 -7.88
C MET A 162 17.64 2.26 -7.62
N ARG A 163 17.13 2.88 -6.55
CA ARG A 163 15.74 2.73 -6.09
C ARG A 163 15.21 4.09 -5.61
N CYS A 164 13.90 4.32 -5.65
CA CYS A 164 13.27 5.51 -5.05
C CYS A 164 13.34 5.50 -3.50
N GLY A 165 13.54 4.31 -2.93
CA GLY A 165 13.73 4.06 -1.50
C GLY A 165 14.34 2.67 -1.33
N CYS A 166 15.22 2.50 -0.34
CA CYS A 166 15.92 1.24 -0.15
C CYS A 166 14.98 0.15 0.38
N GLY A 167 14.08 0.49 1.31
CA GLY A 167 13.15 -0.46 1.91
C GLY A 167 13.86 -1.54 2.74
N SER A 168 13.18 -2.65 3.01
CA SER A 168 13.75 -3.78 3.75
C SER A 168 14.75 -4.57 2.90
N GLY A 169 15.87 -4.98 3.50
CA GLY A 169 16.92 -5.75 2.82
C GLY A 169 17.93 -4.88 2.07
N TRP A 170 17.84 -3.56 2.21
CA TRP A 170 18.76 -2.61 1.58
C TRP A 170 19.06 -1.43 2.52
N ALA A 171 20.33 -1.05 2.58
CA ALA A 171 20.83 0.06 3.37
C ALA A 171 21.14 1.29 2.50
N THR A 172 21.03 2.48 3.11
CA THR A 172 21.54 3.72 2.51
C THR A 172 23.04 3.93 2.78
N LEU A 173 23.59 3.26 3.79
CA LEU A 173 24.99 3.39 4.18
C LEU A 173 25.80 2.24 3.56
N PRO A 174 26.92 2.54 2.88
CA PRO A 174 27.83 1.51 2.41
C PRO A 174 28.83 1.09 3.48
N GLY A 175 29.51 -0.02 3.23
CA GLY A 175 30.78 -0.35 3.87
C GLY A 175 30.71 -1.56 4.79
N ASP A 176 29.59 -2.25 4.82
CA ASP A 176 29.50 -3.57 5.41
C ASP A 176 30.41 -4.54 4.63
N CYS A 177 31.19 -5.30 5.40
CA CYS A 177 32.18 -6.25 4.94
C CYS A 177 31.73 -7.70 5.13
N ALA A 178 30.62 -7.94 5.82
CA ALA A 178 30.01 -9.24 6.02
C ALA A 178 28.48 -9.20 6.23
N ASP A 179 27.72 -8.85 5.19
CA ASP A 179 26.24 -8.87 4.96
C ASP A 179 25.36 -9.98 5.57
N TRP A 180 25.97 -11.03 6.10
CA TRP A 180 25.24 -12.10 6.79
C TRP A 180 25.30 -11.95 8.31
N ASN A 181 25.91 -10.88 8.82
CA ASN A 181 26.35 -10.72 10.17
C ASN A 181 26.21 -9.26 10.65
N PRO A 182 25.14 -8.95 11.41
CA PRO A 182 24.76 -7.57 11.74
C PRO A 182 25.71 -6.89 12.75
N ASP A 183 26.77 -7.61 13.16
CA ASP A 183 27.83 -7.08 14.01
C ASP A 183 29.05 -6.60 13.19
N ALA A 184 29.02 -6.68 11.86
CA ALA A 184 30.17 -6.44 10.98
C ALA A 184 29.97 -5.23 10.07
N HIS A 185 30.03 -4.02 10.62
CA HIS A 185 29.76 -2.79 9.89
C HIS A 185 30.64 -1.61 10.34
N PRO A 186 30.78 -0.54 9.52
CA PRO A 186 31.57 0.63 9.85
C PRO A 186 31.24 1.24 11.22
N GLY A 187 32.29 1.47 12.02
CA GLY A 187 32.14 2.09 13.33
C GLY A 187 31.60 1.14 14.41
N GLN A 188 31.59 -0.17 14.18
CA GLN A 188 31.28 -1.14 15.22
C GLN A 188 32.25 -1.02 16.40
N THR A 189 31.66 -1.03 17.59
CA THR A 189 32.37 -0.91 18.85
C THR A 189 32.11 -2.10 19.76
N TYR A 190 31.01 -2.84 19.53
CA TYR A 190 30.56 -3.96 20.34
C TYR A 190 30.67 -5.28 19.55
N ARG A 191 31.36 -6.24 20.14
CA ARG A 191 31.44 -7.60 19.61
C ARG A 191 30.53 -8.48 20.43
N SER A 192 29.43 -8.95 19.85
CA SER A 192 28.69 -10.07 20.43
C SER A 192 29.54 -11.32 20.31
N ASP A 193 29.58 -12.08 21.39
CA ASP A 193 30.22 -13.38 21.40
C ASP A 193 29.39 -14.33 20.55
N CYS A 194 29.76 -14.49 19.28
CA CYS A 194 29.27 -15.55 18.39
C CYS A 194 27.74 -15.56 18.12
N TYR A 195 27.28 -14.94 17.03
CA TYR A 195 25.90 -15.12 16.57
C TYR A 195 25.68 -16.40 15.74
N CYS A 196 24.51 -17.02 15.93
CA CYS A 196 24.07 -18.22 15.22
C CYS A 196 23.29 -17.83 13.96
N ALA A 197 23.87 -18.08 12.78
CA ALA A 197 23.17 -17.95 11.50
C ALA A 197 22.58 -19.31 11.07
N ALA A 198 21.32 -19.62 11.46
CA ALA A 198 20.49 -20.62 10.76
C ALA A 198 19.00 -20.55 11.17
N PRO A 199 18.05 -20.78 10.25
CA PRO A 199 16.65 -21.04 10.60
C PRO A 199 16.48 -22.41 11.30
N PRO A 200 15.48 -22.60 12.18
CA PRO A 200 15.22 -23.89 12.83
C PRO A 200 14.82 -24.96 11.80
N PRO A 201 15.23 -26.25 11.94
CA PRO A 201 15.65 -26.93 13.17
C PRO A 201 17.08 -27.51 13.05
N ALA A 202 18.12 -26.68 12.94
CA ALA A 202 19.49 -27.15 13.05
C ALA A 202 20.10 -26.72 14.39
N THR A 203 20.73 -27.67 15.08
CA THR A 203 21.50 -27.46 16.30
C THR A 203 22.52 -26.33 16.09
N CYS A 204 22.35 -25.22 16.83
CA CYS A 204 23.25 -24.08 16.88
C CYS A 204 24.66 -24.56 17.23
N SER A 205 25.47 -24.80 16.19
CA SER A 205 26.91 -25.00 16.32
C SER A 205 27.52 -23.62 16.26
N VAL A 206 27.91 -23.11 17.43
CA VAL A 206 28.70 -21.89 17.57
C VAL A 206 29.98 -22.06 16.77
N VAL A 207 30.03 -21.59 15.52
CA VAL A 207 31.30 -21.46 14.79
C VAL A 207 31.93 -20.14 15.21
N CYS A 208 32.44 -20.14 16.44
CA CYS A 208 33.51 -19.23 16.79
C CYS A 208 34.80 -20.01 16.61
N GLY A 209 35.29 -20.05 15.37
CA GLY A 209 36.57 -20.65 15.08
C GLY A 209 37.66 -20.13 16.04
N PRO A 210 38.48 -21.00 16.65
CA PRO A 210 39.71 -20.56 17.26
C PRO A 210 40.64 -20.07 16.14
N GLY A 211 40.88 -18.75 16.05
CA GLY A 211 42.00 -18.20 15.29
C GLY A 211 41.73 -17.36 14.03
N THR A 212 40.49 -16.96 13.72
CA THR A 212 40.27 -15.94 12.67
C THR A 212 40.18 -14.57 13.32
N SER A 213 41.20 -13.74 13.09
CA SER A 213 41.01 -12.29 13.13
C SER A 213 39.90 -11.94 12.14
N ALA A 214 38.96 -11.09 12.54
CA ALA A 214 37.93 -10.58 11.64
C ALA A 214 37.83 -9.08 11.87
N ASP A 215 37.68 -8.36 10.77
CA ASP A 215 37.49 -6.92 10.74
C ASP A 215 36.00 -6.64 10.94
N TRP A 216 35.60 -6.34 12.18
CA TRP A 216 34.18 -6.15 12.54
C TRP A 216 33.73 -4.70 12.35
N ASP A 217 34.65 -3.75 12.37
CA ASP A 217 34.37 -2.34 12.10
C ASP A 217 34.63 -1.96 10.63
N CYS A 218 34.87 -2.96 9.79
CA CYS A 218 35.09 -2.87 8.35
C CYS A 218 36.07 -1.77 7.94
N ASN A 219 37.12 -1.57 8.73
CA ASN A 219 38.10 -0.49 8.56
C ASN A 219 39.37 -0.95 7.80
N GLY A 220 39.43 -2.22 7.42
CA GLY A 220 40.57 -2.88 6.76
C GLY A 220 41.63 -3.42 7.72
N THR A 221 41.39 -3.40 9.04
CA THR A 221 42.31 -3.92 10.06
C THR A 221 41.70 -5.12 10.79
N GLU A 222 42.46 -6.21 10.83
CA GLU A 222 42.03 -7.44 11.47
C GLU A 222 42.02 -7.30 13.00
N GLN A 223 40.83 -7.33 13.62
CA GLN A 223 40.71 -7.28 15.08
C GLN A 223 41.00 -8.66 15.68
N ARG A 224 41.97 -8.73 16.60
CA ARG A 224 42.27 -9.97 17.34
C ARG A 224 41.27 -10.21 18.47
N ARG A 225 40.72 -11.42 18.49
CA ARG A 225 39.90 -11.95 19.59
C ARG A 225 40.74 -12.02 20.89
N TRP A 226 40.34 -11.27 21.91
CA TRP A 226 40.55 -11.68 23.30
C TRP A 226 39.23 -12.24 23.83
N LEU A 227 39.21 -13.56 24.04
CA LEU A 227 38.13 -14.29 24.69
C LEU A 227 38.04 -13.84 26.15
N GLY A 228 37.06 -13.00 26.46
CA GLY A 228 36.74 -12.66 27.84
C GLY A 228 35.44 -11.89 27.87
N ASP A 229 34.38 -12.57 28.28
CA ASP A 229 33.03 -12.04 28.44
C ASP A 229 33.02 -10.64 29.10
N LEU A 230 32.08 -9.83 28.62
CA LEU A 230 31.81 -8.46 29.06
C LEU A 230 31.81 -8.30 30.57
N GLY A 231 32.71 -7.44 31.08
CA GLY A 231 32.55 -6.73 32.36
C GLY A 231 32.53 -7.56 33.65
N PHE A 232 32.70 -8.88 33.60
CA PHE A 232 32.75 -9.74 34.77
C PHE A 232 34.00 -10.61 34.73
N CYS A 233 34.83 -10.60 35.77
CA CYS A 233 35.94 -11.55 35.87
C CYS A 233 35.37 -12.99 35.99
N PRO A 234 35.52 -13.87 34.98
CA PRO A 234 34.97 -15.23 35.05
C PRO A 234 35.68 -16.10 36.11
N ALA A 235 36.87 -15.65 36.55
CA ALA A 235 37.77 -16.37 37.44
C ALA A 235 37.20 -16.71 38.83
N CYS A 236 36.04 -16.15 39.22
CA CYS A 236 35.34 -16.54 40.44
C CYS A 236 34.71 -17.95 40.37
N ILE A 237 34.57 -18.53 39.16
CA ILE A 237 34.02 -19.87 38.95
C ILE A 237 35.16 -20.81 38.54
N GLY A 238 36.11 -21.02 39.45
CA GLY A 238 37.09 -22.11 39.45
C GLY A 238 37.69 -22.55 38.10
N SER A 239 38.95 -22.19 37.88
CA SER A 239 39.87 -22.73 36.85
C SER A 239 39.74 -22.22 35.41
N GLY A 240 39.95 -20.92 35.21
CA GLY A 240 40.31 -20.34 33.89
C GLY A 240 41.69 -19.63 33.93
N PRO A 241 42.43 -19.57 32.80
CA PRO A 241 43.66 -18.77 32.69
C PRO A 241 43.37 -17.27 32.88
N GLU A 242 44.41 -16.47 33.18
CA GLU A 242 44.32 -15.00 33.29
C GLU A 242 43.58 -14.40 32.08
N GLY A 243 42.50 -13.67 32.36
CA GLY A 243 41.63 -13.07 31.35
C GLY A 243 41.95 -11.60 31.15
N ARG A 244 41.85 -11.12 29.91
CA ARG A 244 41.94 -9.69 29.57
C ARG A 244 40.63 -9.25 28.95
N VAL A 245 40.03 -8.20 29.50
CA VAL A 245 38.76 -7.63 29.02
C VAL A 245 38.90 -6.12 28.92
N TRP A 246 38.33 -5.46 27.90
CA TRP A 246 38.30 -4.00 27.87
C TRP A 246 37.26 -3.46 28.87
N GLU A 247 37.63 -2.43 29.62
CA GLU A 247 36.76 -1.81 30.61
C GLU A 247 35.80 -0.85 29.89
N SER A 248 34.50 -1.16 29.98
CA SER A 248 33.34 -0.43 29.44
C SER A 248 33.13 -0.48 27.91
N GLY A 249 32.01 -1.11 27.53
CA GLY A 249 31.19 -0.77 26.36
C GLY A 249 31.70 -1.16 24.97
N SER A 250 33.02 -1.17 24.75
CA SER A 250 33.57 -1.41 23.42
C SER A 250 35.04 -1.84 23.37
N VAL A 251 35.41 -2.50 22.27
CA VAL A 251 36.82 -2.69 21.89
C VAL A 251 37.28 -1.40 21.20
N PRO A 252 38.37 -0.74 21.66
CA PRO A 252 38.92 0.45 20.97
C PRO A 252 39.37 0.10 19.56
N SER A 253 39.43 1.09 18.65
CA SER A 253 39.93 0.87 17.29
C SER A 253 41.42 0.55 17.25
N CYS A 254 41.88 0.05 16.11
CA CYS A 254 43.23 -0.48 15.98
C CYS A 254 44.30 0.58 16.25
N GLY A 255 45.16 0.35 17.25
CA GLY A 255 46.15 1.31 17.73
C GLY A 255 45.63 2.34 18.75
N GLU A 256 44.33 2.41 19.02
CA GLU A 256 43.78 3.27 20.07
C GLU A 256 44.07 2.73 21.47
N VAL A 257 44.32 3.64 22.41
CA VAL A 257 44.63 3.31 23.80
C VAL A 257 43.37 3.43 24.65
N ALA A 258 42.88 2.30 25.17
CA ALA A 258 41.76 2.27 26.11
C ALA A 258 42.10 1.55 27.42
N TRP A 259 41.14 1.49 28.33
CA TRP A 259 41.29 0.81 29.61
C TRP A 259 41.01 -0.68 29.46
N GLN A 260 41.94 -1.52 29.92
CA GLN A 260 41.81 -2.97 29.95
C GLN A 260 41.87 -3.45 31.41
N LEU A 261 40.92 -4.30 31.78
CA LEU A 261 40.87 -5.05 33.01
C LEU A 261 41.59 -6.40 32.80
N LEU A 262 42.60 -6.65 33.61
CA LEU A 262 43.28 -7.94 33.75
C LEU A 262 42.69 -8.65 34.96
N CYS A 263 42.12 -9.83 34.74
CA CYS A 263 41.58 -10.68 35.79
C CYS A 263 42.61 -11.76 36.13
N HIS A 264 43.02 -11.82 37.40
CA HIS A 264 43.92 -12.84 37.91
C HIS A 264 43.14 -14.04 38.46
N ALA A 265 43.83 -15.17 38.58
CA ALA A 265 43.25 -16.43 39.07
C ALA A 265 42.80 -16.36 40.55
N ASP A 266 43.31 -15.39 41.32
CA ASP A 266 42.94 -15.13 42.72
C ASP A 266 41.70 -14.22 42.87
N CYS A 267 40.98 -13.97 41.76
CA CYS A 267 39.84 -13.05 41.68
C CYS A 267 40.20 -11.57 41.91
N SER A 268 41.49 -11.21 41.95
CA SER A 268 41.92 -9.83 41.88
C SER A 268 41.85 -9.32 40.44
N SER A 269 41.69 -8.01 40.27
CA SER A 269 41.69 -7.36 38.96
C SER A 269 42.59 -6.14 38.96
N GLU A 270 43.42 -5.99 37.94
CA GLU A 270 44.22 -4.78 37.71
C GLU A 270 43.75 -4.03 36.45
N ARG A 271 43.78 -2.70 36.50
CA ARG A 271 43.38 -1.83 35.39
C ARG A 271 44.62 -1.23 34.74
N ARG A 272 44.71 -1.31 33.42
CA ARG A 272 45.80 -0.70 32.65
C ARG A 272 45.30 -0.01 31.40
N ARG A 273 46.01 1.01 30.94
CA ARG A 273 45.83 1.56 29.59
C ARG A 273 46.78 0.89 28.61
N VAL A 274 46.26 0.25 27.58
CA VAL A 274 47.06 -0.39 26.53
C VAL A 274 46.50 -0.06 25.14
N PRO A 275 47.34 0.03 24.11
CA PRO A 275 46.88 0.15 22.73
C PRO A 275 46.24 -1.17 22.25
N GLN A 276 45.23 -1.10 21.38
CA GLN A 276 44.74 -2.28 20.68
C GLN A 276 45.81 -2.80 19.71
N GLU A 277 46.14 -4.09 19.79
CA GLU A 277 47.08 -4.74 18.88
C GLU A 277 46.40 -5.12 17.56
N CYS A 278 47.03 -4.76 16.44
CA CYS A 278 46.60 -5.04 15.07
C CYS A 278 47.52 -6.09 14.42
N ARG A 279 47.03 -6.81 13.41
CA ARG A 279 47.89 -7.57 12.50
C ARG A 279 47.63 -7.26 11.04
#